data_AF-G3TMU6-F1
#
_entry.id   AF-G3TMU6-F1
#
_cell.length_a   1.000
_cell.length_b   1.000
_cell.length_c   1.000
_cell.angle_alpha   90.00
_cell.angle_beta   90.00
_cell.angle_gamma   90.00
#
_symmetry.space_group_name_H-M   'P 1'
#
loop_
_entity.id
_entity.type
_entity.pdbx_description
1 polymer ?
#
loop_
_entity_poly.entity_id
_entity_poly.type
_entity_poly.pdbx_seq_one_letter_code
_entity_poly.pdbx_strand_id
1 'polypeptide(L)'
;WCKHNSKENHAEIMQAVRLPLMSLTELLNVVRPSGLLSPDAILDAIKVRSESRDMDLNYRGMLIPEENIATMKYGAQVVKGELKSALLDGDTQNYDLDHGFSRHPIDDDFRSGIEIKLGQPSIINHIRILLWDRDSRSYSYFIEVSMDELDWIRVIDHSQYLCRSWQKLYFPARVCRSVLWSYSSK
;
A
#
# COMPACT_ATOMS: atom_id res chain seq x y z
N TRP A 1 22.93 -5.34 -22.45
CA TRP A 1 22.03 -4.80 -23.48
C TRP A 1 22.65 -3.63 -24.24
N CYS A 2 22.96 -2.48 -23.62
CA CYS A 2 23.53 -1.31 -24.34
C CYS A 2 24.81 -1.62 -25.12
N LYS A 3 25.69 -2.48 -24.57
CA LYS A 3 26.89 -2.98 -25.26
C LYS A 3 26.60 -3.75 -26.57
N HIS A 4 25.43 -4.38 -26.68
CA HIS A 4 25.01 -5.18 -27.84
C HIS A 4 24.12 -4.37 -28.82
N ASN A 5 23.53 -3.26 -28.38
CA ASN A 5 22.62 -2.42 -29.17
C ASN A 5 23.14 -0.98 -29.28
N SER A 6 24.39 -0.81 -29.71
CA SER A 6 25.09 0.50 -29.73
C SER A 6 24.50 1.54 -30.69
N LYS A 7 23.65 1.13 -31.64
CA LYS A 7 23.00 2.00 -32.63
C LYS A 7 21.67 2.57 -32.16
N GLU A 8 21.12 2.07 -31.06
CA GLU A 8 19.85 2.55 -30.51
C GLU A 8 20.06 3.71 -29.55
N ASN A 9 19.07 4.59 -29.43
CA ASN A 9 19.10 5.67 -28.47
C ASN A 9 18.89 5.12 -27.05
N HIS A 10 19.96 5.06 -26.25
CA HIS A 10 19.89 4.51 -24.90
C HIS A 10 19.14 5.42 -23.93
N ALA A 11 18.95 6.71 -24.25
CA ALA A 11 18.33 7.67 -23.35
C ALA A 11 16.88 7.28 -22.97
N GLU A 12 16.10 6.77 -23.92
CA GLU A 12 14.71 6.37 -23.70
C GLU A 12 14.60 5.19 -22.72
N ILE A 13 15.51 4.23 -22.83
CA ILE A 13 15.54 3.07 -21.93
C ILE A 13 15.98 3.49 -20.53
N MET A 14 16.92 4.45 -20.44
CA MET A 14 17.36 4.96 -19.15
C MET A 14 16.26 5.74 -18.42
N GLN A 15 15.31 6.37 -19.13
CA GLN A 15 14.13 6.98 -18.51
C GLN A 15 13.18 5.96 -17.85
N ALA A 16 13.20 4.70 -18.30
CA ALA A 16 12.42 3.63 -17.66
C ALA A 16 13.05 3.13 -16.35
N VAL A 17 14.32 3.49 -16.07
CA VAL A 17 15.03 3.12 -14.84
C VAL A 17 14.61 4.07 -13.71
N ARG A 18 14.06 3.50 -12.64
CA ARG A 18 13.58 4.26 -11.47
C ARG A 18 14.71 4.48 -10.47
N LEU A 19 15.69 5.29 -10.85
CA LEU A 19 16.85 5.62 -10.00
C LEU A 19 16.45 6.11 -8.59
N PRO A 20 15.40 6.94 -8.40
CA PRO A 20 15.01 7.39 -7.06
C PRO A 20 14.59 6.26 -6.10
N LEU A 21 14.25 5.07 -6.61
CA LEU A 21 13.89 3.91 -5.80
C LEU A 21 15.11 3.07 -5.37
N MET A 22 16.29 3.36 -5.90
CA MET A 22 17.52 2.64 -5.55
C MET A 22 18.10 3.19 -4.25
N SER A 23 18.79 2.33 -3.50
CA SER A 23 19.57 2.77 -2.35
C SER A 23 20.74 3.65 -2.77
N LEU A 24 21.19 4.53 -1.86
CA LEU A 24 22.38 5.36 -2.11
C LEU A 24 23.61 4.50 -2.43
N THR A 25 23.74 3.34 -1.77
CA THR A 25 24.81 2.38 -2.00
C THR A 25 24.78 1.82 -3.43
N GLU A 26 23.62 1.45 -3.95
CA GLU A 26 23.49 0.99 -5.35
C GLU A 26 23.80 2.10 -6.34
N LEU A 27 23.31 3.31 -6.09
CA LEU A 27 23.57 4.47 -6.95
C LEU A 27 25.08 4.76 -7.04
N LEU A 28 25.79 4.73 -5.91
CA LEU A 28 27.22 5.07 -5.87
C LEU A 28 28.15 3.92 -6.27
N ASN A 29 27.81 2.68 -5.94
CA ASN A 29 28.71 1.53 -6.11
C ASN A 29 28.35 0.65 -7.31
N VAL A 30 27.13 0.75 -7.86
CA VAL A 30 26.69 -0.05 -9.02
C VAL A 30 26.39 0.85 -10.21
N VAL A 31 25.55 1.87 -10.04
CA VAL A 31 25.11 2.73 -11.15
C VAL A 31 26.23 3.65 -11.59
N ARG A 32 26.88 4.37 -10.67
CA ARG A 32 27.98 5.30 -11.01
C ARG A 32 29.14 4.61 -11.73
N PRO A 33 29.68 3.46 -11.28
CA PRO A 33 30.77 2.77 -11.99
C PRO A 33 30.35 2.15 -13.33
N SER A 34 29.05 1.96 -13.57
CA SER A 34 28.56 1.42 -14.85
C SER A 34 28.82 2.35 -16.04
N GLY A 35 28.96 3.66 -15.79
CA GLY A 35 29.11 4.69 -16.83
C GLY A 35 27.89 4.85 -17.75
N LEU A 36 26.75 4.23 -17.42
CA LEU A 36 25.52 4.29 -18.23
C LEU A 36 24.73 5.59 -18.05
N LEU A 37 24.97 6.33 -16.95
CA LEU A 37 24.27 7.55 -16.58
C LEU A 37 25.28 8.64 -16.21
N SER A 38 24.90 9.89 -16.47
CA SER A 38 25.70 11.03 -16.04
C SER A 38 25.70 11.14 -14.51
N PRO A 39 26.77 11.70 -13.91
CA PRO A 39 26.79 12.02 -12.49
C PRO A 39 25.61 12.91 -12.07
N ASP A 40 25.19 13.85 -12.92
CA ASP A 40 24.05 14.74 -12.67
C ASP A 40 22.73 13.96 -12.55
N ALA A 41 22.49 12.97 -13.42
CA ALA A 41 21.28 12.14 -13.32
C ALA A 41 21.23 11.33 -12.01
N ILE A 42 22.39 10.94 -11.47
CA ILE A 42 22.48 10.27 -10.18
C ILE A 42 22.21 11.25 -9.04
N LEU A 43 22.76 12.47 -9.11
CA LEU A 43 22.51 13.52 -8.12
C LEU A 43 21.05 13.95 -8.11
N ASP A 44 20.42 14.09 -9.28
CA ASP A 44 19.00 14.39 -9.43
C ASP A 44 18.14 13.27 -8.81
N ALA A 45 18.50 12.01 -9.03
CA ALA A 45 17.80 10.88 -8.43
C ALA A 45 17.91 10.87 -6.90
N ILE A 46 19.09 11.20 -6.36
CA ILE A 46 19.30 11.34 -4.91
C ILE A 46 18.45 12.50 -4.37
N LYS A 47 18.45 13.64 -5.06
CA LYS A 47 17.65 14.81 -4.68
C LYS A 47 16.17 14.47 -4.62
N VAL A 48 15.62 13.85 -5.67
CA VAL A 48 14.21 13.40 -5.71
C VAL A 48 13.90 12.48 -4.53
N ARG A 49 14.75 11.48 -4.27
CA ARG A 49 14.57 10.55 -3.14
C ARG A 49 14.60 11.24 -1.77
N SER A 50 15.45 12.26 -1.61
CA SER A 50 15.61 12.97 -0.33
C SER A 50 14.56 14.04 -0.08
N GLU A 51 14.03 14.67 -1.13
CA GLU A 51 13.06 15.77 -1.04
C GLU A 51 11.60 15.32 -1.21
N SER A 52 11.35 14.13 -1.75
CA SER A 52 10.01 13.59 -1.95
C SER A 52 9.59 12.67 -0.81
N ARG A 53 8.28 12.55 -0.60
CA ARG A 53 7.70 11.45 0.18
C ARG A 53 7.87 10.14 -0.56
N ASP A 54 8.09 9.03 0.15
CA ASP A 54 8.27 7.72 -0.48
C ASP A 54 7.06 7.33 -1.32
N MET A 55 5.86 7.61 -0.79
CA MET A 55 4.60 7.32 -1.49
C MET A 55 4.35 8.16 -2.74
N ASP A 56 5.18 9.18 -3.02
CA ASP A 56 5.13 9.98 -4.25
C ASP A 56 6.17 9.51 -5.28
N LEU A 57 7.05 8.58 -4.91
CA LEU A 57 7.98 7.96 -5.84
C LEU A 57 7.24 7.05 -6.84
N ASN A 58 7.79 6.95 -8.06
CA ASN A 58 7.18 6.25 -9.18
C ASN A 58 7.32 4.72 -9.07
N TYR A 59 6.75 4.12 -8.02
CA TYR A 59 6.69 2.67 -7.83
C TYR A 59 5.95 1.98 -8.98
N ARG A 60 6.40 0.77 -9.34
CA ARG A 60 5.65 -0.12 -10.21
C ARG A 60 4.70 -0.95 -9.34
N GLY A 61 3.43 -1.01 -9.73
CA GLY A 61 2.45 -1.90 -9.12
C GLY A 61 1.81 -2.83 -10.15
N MET A 62 1.32 -3.96 -9.69
CA MET A 62 0.46 -4.85 -10.45
C MET A 62 -0.98 -4.32 -10.44
N LEU A 63 -1.67 -4.37 -11.58
CA LEU A 63 -3.10 -4.10 -11.68
C LEU A 63 -3.81 -5.35 -12.19
N ILE A 64 -4.77 -5.85 -11.40
CA ILE A 64 -5.70 -6.89 -11.84
C ILE A 64 -7.10 -6.28 -11.74
N PRO A 65 -7.71 -5.89 -12.87
CA PRO A 65 -9.03 -5.27 -12.87
C PRO A 65 -10.09 -6.18 -12.26
N GLU A 66 -11.02 -5.61 -11.50
CA GLU A 66 -12.20 -6.29 -10.93
C GLU A 66 -11.90 -7.49 -10.01
N GLU A 67 -10.65 -7.71 -9.59
CA GLU A 67 -10.25 -8.83 -8.73
C GLU A 67 -9.91 -8.36 -7.32
N ASN A 68 -10.35 -9.12 -6.30
CA ASN A 68 -9.92 -8.89 -4.92
C ASN A 68 -8.51 -9.43 -4.67
N ILE A 69 -7.52 -8.55 -4.70
CA ILE A 69 -6.12 -8.87 -4.41
C ILE A 69 -5.83 -9.01 -2.90
N ALA A 70 -6.73 -8.57 -2.02
CA ALA A 70 -6.61 -8.74 -0.57
C ALA A 70 -7.12 -10.13 -0.16
N THR A 71 -6.51 -11.19 -0.70
CA THR A 71 -6.81 -12.59 -0.37
C THR A 71 -5.53 -13.40 -0.25
N MET A 72 -5.58 -14.51 0.49
CA MET A 72 -4.42 -15.41 0.64
C MET A 72 -3.93 -15.97 -0.70
N LYS A 73 -4.82 -16.14 -1.69
CA LYS A 73 -4.50 -16.54 -3.07
C LYS A 73 -3.44 -15.62 -3.72
N TYR A 74 -3.51 -14.32 -3.43
CA TYR A 74 -2.57 -13.32 -3.94
C TYR A 74 -1.46 -12.98 -2.93
N GLY A 75 -1.29 -13.79 -1.88
CA GLY A 75 -0.27 -13.60 -0.85
C GLY A 75 -0.55 -12.44 0.10
N ALA A 76 -1.79 -11.95 0.17
CA ALA A 76 -2.15 -10.94 1.16
C ALA A 76 -2.23 -11.56 2.56
N GLN A 77 -1.78 -10.80 3.56
CA GLN A 77 -1.72 -11.24 4.95
C GLN A 77 -2.10 -10.11 5.91
N VAL A 78 -2.70 -10.48 7.05
CA VAL A 78 -2.96 -9.55 8.14
C VAL A 78 -1.74 -9.49 9.07
N VAL A 79 -1.05 -8.35 9.09
CA VAL A 79 0.18 -8.14 9.85
C VAL A 79 -0.14 -7.70 11.28
N LYS A 80 -1.10 -6.78 11.45
CA LYS A 80 -1.55 -6.26 12.74
C LYS A 80 -3.05 -6.46 12.94
N GLY A 81 -3.48 -6.58 14.19
CA GLY A 81 -4.85 -6.91 14.59
C GLY A 81 -4.97 -8.29 15.24
N GLU A 82 -6.12 -8.53 15.84
CA GLU A 82 -6.54 -9.77 16.47
C GLU A 82 -7.46 -10.57 15.53
N LEU A 83 -7.56 -11.88 15.76
CA LEU A 83 -8.43 -12.79 14.98
C LEU A 83 -8.18 -12.70 13.46
N LYS A 84 -6.89 -12.65 13.09
CA LYS A 84 -6.36 -12.37 11.76
C LYS A 84 -6.88 -13.29 10.64
N SER A 85 -7.27 -14.52 10.97
CA SER A 85 -7.70 -15.53 10.00
C SER A 85 -9.02 -15.16 9.31
N ALA A 86 -9.89 -14.39 9.97
CA ALA A 86 -11.23 -14.10 9.47
C ALA A 86 -11.29 -12.93 8.47
N LEU A 87 -10.28 -12.06 8.41
CA LEU A 87 -10.38 -10.84 7.60
C LEU A 87 -10.33 -11.10 6.09
N LEU A 88 -9.55 -12.10 5.68
CA LEU A 88 -9.18 -12.37 4.28
C LEU A 88 -9.62 -13.76 3.80
N ASP A 89 -10.49 -14.45 4.55
CA ASP A 89 -10.98 -15.79 4.22
C ASP A 89 -12.08 -15.79 3.13
N GLY A 90 -12.70 -14.64 2.88
CA GLY A 90 -13.77 -14.45 1.91
C GLY A 90 -15.16 -14.80 2.44
N ASP A 91 -15.27 -15.19 3.72
CA ASP A 91 -16.56 -15.39 4.37
C ASP A 91 -17.15 -14.03 4.77
N THR A 92 -18.37 -13.78 4.31
CA THR A 92 -19.10 -12.54 4.56
C THR A 92 -20.47 -12.78 5.18
N GLN A 93 -20.76 -14.01 5.57
CA GLN A 93 -22.08 -14.41 6.08
C GLN A 93 -21.99 -15.17 7.41
N ASN A 94 -20.96 -15.98 7.61
CA ASN A 94 -20.83 -16.85 8.79
C ASN A 94 -19.94 -16.19 9.87
N TYR A 95 -20.42 -15.07 10.41
CA TYR A 95 -19.83 -14.41 11.57
C TYR A 95 -20.87 -14.19 12.67
N ASP A 96 -20.44 -14.39 13.91
CA ASP A 96 -21.23 -14.27 15.12
C ASP A 96 -20.43 -13.57 16.22
N LEU A 97 -20.94 -13.59 17.45
CA LEU A 97 -20.32 -12.88 18.59
C LEU A 97 -18.93 -13.43 18.97
N ASP A 98 -18.61 -14.67 18.58
CA ASP A 98 -17.41 -15.38 18.99
C ASP A 98 -16.40 -15.54 17.84
N HIS A 99 -16.84 -15.60 16.58
CA HIS A 99 -15.96 -15.82 15.43
C HIS A 99 -16.35 -15.05 14.16
N GLY A 100 -15.45 -15.07 13.17
CA GLY A 100 -15.73 -14.52 11.82
C GLY A 100 -15.48 -13.02 11.68
N PHE A 101 -14.69 -12.41 12.58
CA PHE A 101 -14.30 -11.01 12.48
C PHE A 101 -12.86 -10.80 12.93
N SER A 102 -12.24 -9.73 12.47
CA SER A 102 -10.97 -9.22 13.01
C SER A 102 -11.19 -7.88 13.70
N ARG A 103 -10.36 -7.58 14.68
CA ARG A 103 -10.45 -6.36 15.48
C ARG A 103 -9.08 -5.84 15.86
N HIS A 104 -9.00 -4.62 16.32
CA HIS A 104 -7.83 -4.08 17.02
C HIS A 104 -8.28 -3.35 18.30
N PRO A 105 -7.44 -3.27 19.33
CA PRO A 105 -7.76 -2.52 20.55
C PRO A 105 -7.87 -1.03 20.23
N ILE A 106 -8.88 -0.38 20.82
CA ILE A 106 -8.99 1.08 20.77
C ILE A 106 -8.13 1.62 21.92
N ASP A 107 -6.90 1.98 21.61
CA ASP A 107 -5.99 2.67 22.52
C ASP A 107 -5.75 4.11 22.05
N ASP A 108 -5.15 4.93 22.92
CA ASP A 108 -4.80 6.32 22.59
C ASP A 108 -3.59 6.40 21.64
N ASP A 109 -3.02 5.26 21.22
CA ASP A 109 -1.87 5.24 20.33
C ASP A 109 -2.35 5.34 18.87
N PHE A 110 -2.00 6.44 18.19
CA PHE A 110 -2.44 6.76 16.83
C PHE A 110 -1.96 5.75 15.75
N ARG A 111 -1.31 4.66 16.14
CA ARG A 111 -0.84 3.57 15.26
C ARG A 111 -1.55 2.23 15.51
N SER A 112 -2.55 2.19 16.37
CA SER A 112 -3.41 1.00 16.49
C SER A 112 -4.36 0.90 15.30
N GLY A 113 -4.42 -0.31 14.75
CA GLY A 113 -5.20 -0.60 13.56
C GLY A 113 -4.99 -2.02 13.08
N ILE A 114 -5.82 -2.39 12.11
CA ILE A 114 -5.68 -3.63 11.36
C ILE A 114 -4.82 -3.31 10.14
N GLU A 115 -3.67 -3.97 10.02
CA GLU A 115 -2.75 -3.77 8.91
C GLU A 115 -2.78 -4.99 8.01
N ILE A 116 -3.08 -4.76 6.73
CA ILE A 116 -3.06 -5.76 5.66
C ILE A 116 -1.87 -5.48 4.76
N LYS A 117 -1.03 -6.48 4.56
CA LYS A 117 0.08 -6.44 3.61
C LYS A 117 -0.27 -7.28 2.40
N LEU A 118 -0.32 -6.66 1.23
CA LEU A 118 -0.54 -7.31 -0.05
C LEU A 118 0.70 -8.12 -0.44
N GLY A 119 0.50 -9.21 -1.20
CA GLY A 119 1.60 -10.10 -1.60
C GLY A 119 2.64 -9.40 -2.49
N GLN A 120 2.23 -8.37 -3.22
CA GLN A 120 3.10 -7.53 -4.04
C GLN A 120 2.56 -6.09 -4.14
N PRO A 121 3.43 -5.11 -4.47
CA PRO A 121 2.98 -3.76 -4.80
C PRO A 121 1.88 -3.80 -5.86
N SER A 122 0.74 -3.21 -5.54
CA SER A 122 -0.46 -3.29 -6.37
C SER A 122 -1.12 -1.94 -6.52
N ILE A 123 -1.71 -1.71 -7.69
CA ILE A 123 -2.50 -0.51 -7.98
C ILE A 123 -3.92 -0.77 -7.49
N ILE A 124 -4.38 0.01 -6.52
CA ILE A 124 -5.75 -0.07 -5.99
C ILE A 124 -6.39 1.31 -6.00
N ASN A 125 -7.72 1.32 -6.11
CA ASN A 125 -8.56 2.52 -6.07
C ASN A 125 -9.92 2.27 -5.39
N HIS A 126 -10.15 1.04 -4.93
CA HIS A 126 -11.41 0.59 -4.37
C HIS A 126 -11.15 -0.37 -3.22
N ILE A 127 -11.72 -0.08 -2.06
CA ILE A 127 -11.69 -0.93 -0.87
C ILE A 127 -13.13 -1.21 -0.46
N ARG A 128 -13.42 -2.48 -0.14
CA ARG A 128 -14.69 -2.88 0.47
C ARG A 128 -14.42 -3.42 1.85
N ILE A 129 -15.17 -2.95 2.84
CA ILE A 129 -15.06 -3.39 4.23
C ILE A 129 -16.46 -3.70 4.73
N LEU A 130 -16.62 -4.84 5.39
CA LEU A 130 -17.81 -5.16 6.16
C LEU A 130 -17.56 -4.77 7.62
N LEU A 131 -18.24 -3.73 8.09
CA LEU A 131 -18.27 -3.39 9.51
C LEU A 131 -19.28 -4.28 10.23
N TRP A 132 -19.04 -4.57 11.51
CA TRP A 132 -19.97 -5.32 12.33
C TRP A 132 -21.38 -4.69 12.27
N ASP A 133 -22.37 -5.51 11.95
CA ASP A 133 -23.75 -5.07 11.69
C ASP A 133 -24.82 -6.00 12.32
N ARG A 134 -24.42 -6.87 13.26
CA ARG A 134 -25.35 -7.72 14.03
C ARG A 134 -26.04 -6.98 15.17
N ASP A 135 -25.64 -5.72 15.44
CA ASP A 135 -26.25 -4.84 16.43
C ASP A 135 -26.25 -3.37 15.96
N SER A 136 -26.58 -2.45 16.87
CA SER A 136 -26.71 -1.03 16.57
C SER A 136 -25.40 -0.24 16.68
N ARG A 137 -24.23 -0.88 16.74
CA ARG A 137 -22.94 -0.17 16.85
C ARG A 137 -22.60 0.60 15.57
N SER A 138 -21.80 1.64 15.69
CA SER A 138 -21.31 2.43 14.56
C SER A 138 -19.83 2.75 14.70
N TYR A 139 -19.17 2.91 13.57
CA TYR A 139 -17.73 3.12 13.50
C TYR A 139 -17.40 4.45 12.82
N SER A 140 -16.41 5.13 13.37
CA SER A 140 -15.70 6.23 12.73
C SER A 140 -14.27 5.75 12.44
N TYR A 141 -13.75 5.96 11.24
CA TYR A 141 -12.48 5.36 10.84
C TYR A 141 -11.78 6.15 9.75
N PHE A 142 -10.51 5.87 9.53
CA PHE A 142 -9.77 6.30 8.35
C PHE A 142 -8.95 5.12 7.80
N ILE A 143 -8.57 5.23 6.53
CA ILE A 143 -7.73 4.23 5.86
C ILE A 143 -6.51 4.93 5.31
N GLU A 144 -5.36 4.35 5.61
CA GLU A 144 -4.06 4.77 5.14
C GLU A 144 -3.41 3.66 4.32
N VAL A 145 -2.60 4.05 3.34
CA VAL A 145 -1.84 3.13 2.49
C VAL A 145 -0.37 3.51 2.48
N SER A 146 0.49 2.52 2.34
CA SER A 146 1.94 2.69 2.33
C SER A 146 2.63 1.67 1.40
N MET A 147 3.86 1.98 0.99
CA MET A 147 4.75 1.12 0.23
C MET A 147 5.84 0.51 1.11
N ASP A 148 6.30 1.27 2.11
CA ASP A 148 7.46 0.97 2.96
C ASP A 148 7.11 0.76 4.44
N GLU A 149 5.83 0.91 4.81
CA GLU A 149 5.31 0.85 6.20
C GLU A 149 5.81 2.01 7.09
N LEU A 150 6.46 3.02 6.51
CA LEU A 150 6.99 4.20 7.21
C LEU A 150 6.25 5.47 6.78
N ASP A 151 6.08 5.66 5.47
CA ASP A 151 5.35 6.77 4.89
C ASP A 151 3.91 6.35 4.55
N TRP A 152 2.96 6.89 5.31
CA TRP A 152 1.54 6.55 5.18
C TRP A 152 0.76 7.73 4.61
N ILE A 153 -0.11 7.45 3.64
CA ILE A 153 -1.03 8.43 3.07
C ILE A 153 -2.46 8.02 3.34
N ARG A 154 -3.23 8.95 3.92
CA ARG A 154 -4.68 8.78 4.13
C ARG A 154 -5.41 8.87 2.80
N VAL A 155 -6.12 7.80 2.46
CA VAL A 155 -6.92 7.69 1.24
C VAL A 155 -8.42 7.80 1.50
N ILE A 156 -8.86 7.46 2.72
CA ILE A 156 -10.25 7.60 3.17
C ILE A 156 -10.23 8.23 4.56
N ASP A 157 -11.07 9.24 4.78
CA ASP A 157 -11.28 9.84 6.10
C ASP A 157 -12.77 9.88 6.44
N HIS A 158 -13.20 8.89 7.22
CA HIS A 158 -14.56 8.78 7.77
C HIS A 158 -14.55 9.01 9.30
N SER A 159 -13.57 9.74 9.83
CA SER A 159 -13.42 9.98 11.29
C SER A 159 -14.60 10.75 11.91
N GLN A 160 -15.37 11.46 11.09
CA GLN A 160 -16.54 12.25 11.51
C GLN A 160 -17.88 11.61 11.17
N TYR A 161 -17.88 10.38 10.62
CA TYR A 161 -19.08 9.70 10.17
C TYR A 161 -19.40 8.50 11.06
N LEU A 162 -20.68 8.14 11.13
CA LEU A 162 -21.18 6.93 11.78
C LEU A 162 -21.45 5.88 10.70
N CYS A 163 -20.49 5.00 10.47
CA CYS A 163 -20.55 3.97 9.43
C CYS A 163 -21.02 2.63 10.01
N ARG A 164 -21.75 1.84 9.20
CA ARG A 164 -22.27 0.51 9.57
C ARG A 164 -22.36 -0.41 8.35
N SER A 165 -22.21 -1.72 8.57
CA SER A 165 -22.29 -2.74 7.52
C SER A 165 -21.32 -2.46 6.35
N TRP A 166 -21.67 -2.87 5.14
CA TRP A 166 -20.84 -2.75 3.94
C TRP A 166 -20.49 -1.30 3.57
N GLN A 167 -19.18 -1.06 3.50
CA GLN A 167 -18.57 0.16 3.00
C GLN A 167 -17.95 -0.12 1.63
N LYS A 168 -18.27 0.71 0.64
CA LYS A 168 -17.64 0.69 -0.70
C LYS A 168 -16.90 2.01 -0.89
N LEU A 169 -15.59 1.97 -0.83
CA LEU A 169 -14.74 3.14 -0.67
C LEU A 169 -13.87 3.32 -1.91
N TYR A 170 -14.05 4.45 -2.60
CA TYR A 170 -13.30 4.76 -3.81
C TYR A 170 -12.38 5.95 -3.58
N PHE A 171 -11.18 5.88 -4.14
CA PHE A 171 -10.15 6.92 -4.03
C PHE A 171 -9.30 6.93 -5.31
N PRO A 172 -8.51 8.00 -5.57
CA PRO A 172 -7.62 8.03 -6.73
C PRO A 172 -6.68 6.80 -6.75
N ALA A 173 -6.49 6.20 -7.92
CA ALA A 173 -5.68 4.99 -8.05
C ALA A 173 -4.23 5.26 -7.62
N ARG A 174 -3.69 4.41 -6.74
CA ARG A 174 -2.31 4.52 -6.24
C ARG A 174 -1.68 3.14 -6.09
N VAL A 175 -0.36 3.10 -6.21
CA VAL A 175 0.43 1.91 -5.89
C VAL A 175 0.62 1.86 -4.37
N CYS A 176 0.29 0.74 -3.75
CA CYS A 176 0.62 0.49 -2.35
C CYS A 176 0.94 -1.00 -2.13
N ARG A 177 1.54 -1.28 -0.99
CA ARG A 177 1.79 -2.66 -0.52
C ARG A 177 1.09 -2.94 0.80
N SER A 178 0.94 -1.94 1.65
CA SER A 178 0.29 -2.08 2.95
C SER A 178 -0.91 -1.14 3.04
N VAL A 179 -1.96 -1.63 3.69
CA VAL A 179 -3.20 -0.91 3.97
C VAL A 179 -3.43 -0.97 5.48
N LEU A 180 -3.53 0.18 6.11
CA LEU A 180 -3.80 0.32 7.54
C LEU A 180 -5.22 0.86 7.70
N TRP A 181 -6.03 0.12 8.45
CA TRP A 181 -7.37 0.54 8.84
C TRP A 181 -7.39 0.80 10.34
N SER A 182 -7.65 2.05 10.72
CA SER A 182 -7.82 2.46 12.11
C SER A 182 -9.22 2.98 12.33
N TYR A 183 -9.87 2.53 13.41
CA TYR A 183 -11.24 2.87 13.73
C TYR A 183 -11.42 3.12 15.22
N SER A 184 -12.38 3.98 15.54
CA SER A 184 -12.99 4.10 16.87
C SER A 184 -14.45 3.66 16.79
N SER A 185 -14.89 2.97 17.84
CA SER A 185 -16.31 2.63 18.03
C SER A 185 -16.95 3.74 18.86
N LYS A 186 -18.12 4.20 18.43
CA LYS A 186 -19.00 5.09 19.21
C LYS A 186 -20.28 4.36 19.58
#